data_AF-A0A6B3CEJ2-F1
#
_entry.id   AF-A0A6B3CEJ2-F1
#
_cell.length_a   1.000
_cell.length_b   1.000
_cell.length_c   1.000
_cell.angle_alpha   90.00
_cell.angle_beta   90.00
_cell.angle_gamma   90.00
#
_symmetry.space_group_name_H-M   'P 1'
#
loop_
_entity.id
_entity.type
_entity.pdbx_description
1 polymer ?
#
loop_
_entity_poly.entity_id
_entity_poly.type
_entity_poly.pdbx_seq_one_letter_code
_entity_poly.pdbx_strand_id
1 'polypeptide(L)'
;LEVCRERGVPVVARGGGTSIAGQATGTGVVLDFTRHMNRLLALDPEARTAVVQPGLVLDRLQDAAAPHGLRFGPDPSTHSRCTLGGMIGNNSCGSHSVAWGTTADGVRELSVLTARGQRLRLGPEWAGAPEGL
;
A
#
# COMPACT_ATOMS: atom_id res chain seq x y z
N LEU A 1 9.04 -2.00 15.53
CA LEU A 1 8.79 -0.55 15.76
C LEU A 1 9.12 -0.14 17.18
N GLU A 2 8.62 -0.84 18.20
CA GLU A 2 8.95 -0.56 19.61
C GLU A 2 10.45 -0.50 19.89
N VAL A 3 11.22 -1.52 19.51
CA VAL A 3 12.68 -1.54 19.67
C VAL A 3 13.35 -0.32 19.00
N CYS A 4 12.95 0.01 17.76
CA CYS A 4 13.48 1.18 17.06
C CYS A 4 13.15 2.48 17.80
N ARG A 5 11.93 2.61 18.33
CA ARG A 5 11.49 3.77 19.11
C ARG A 5 12.28 3.90 20.41
N GLU A 6 12.43 2.83 21.18
CA GLU A 6 13.22 2.82 22.42
C GLU A 6 14.69 3.19 22.20
N ARG A 7 15.24 2.83 21.04
CA ARG A 7 16.64 3.09 20.69
C ARG A 7 16.86 4.36 19.87
N GLY A 8 15.79 5.12 19.57
CA GLY A 8 15.89 6.31 18.73
C GLY A 8 16.35 6.03 17.29
N VAL A 9 16.12 4.80 16.79
CA VAL A 9 16.54 4.38 15.45
C VAL A 9 15.45 4.69 14.42
N PRO A 10 15.75 5.44 13.34
CA PRO A 10 14.80 5.70 12.28
C PRO A 10 14.36 4.43 11.55
N VAL A 11 13.16 4.49 10.97
CA VAL A 11 12.55 3.37 10.24
C VAL A 11 12.10 3.84 8.86
N VAL A 12 12.41 3.04 7.84
CA VAL A 12 11.99 3.29 6.45
C VAL A 12 11.12 2.13 5.99
N ALA A 13 9.88 2.41 5.60
CA ALA A 13 9.01 1.42 4.97
C ALA A 13 9.41 1.23 3.50
N ARG A 14 9.58 -0.01 3.06
CA ARG A 14 10.00 -0.32 1.69
C ARG A 14 9.17 -1.43 1.05
N GLY A 15 8.61 -1.11 -0.11
CA GLY A 15 8.04 -2.05 -1.06
C GLY A 15 9.02 -2.34 -2.19
N GLY A 16 8.54 -2.27 -3.43
CA GLY A 16 9.35 -2.51 -4.64
C GLY A 16 10.51 -1.53 -4.89
N GLY A 17 10.62 -0.46 -4.10
CA GLY A 17 11.73 0.49 -4.20
C GLY A 17 11.76 1.33 -5.48
N THR A 18 10.62 1.52 -6.14
CA THR A 18 10.51 2.17 -7.47
C THR A 18 10.24 3.67 -7.43
N SER A 19 10.10 4.26 -6.24
CA SER A 19 9.92 5.71 -6.09
C SER A 19 11.13 6.47 -6.67
N ILE A 20 10.85 7.52 -7.44
CA ILE A 20 11.87 8.46 -7.96
C ILE A 20 12.13 9.65 -7.02
N ALA A 21 11.29 9.85 -6.01
CA ALA A 21 11.37 10.99 -5.08
C ALA A 21 12.12 10.67 -3.77
N GLY A 22 12.85 9.55 -3.72
CA GLY A 22 13.62 9.15 -2.53
C GLY A 22 12.79 8.56 -1.36
N GLN A 23 11.48 8.37 -1.50
CA GLN A 23 10.61 7.85 -0.42
C GLN A 23 11.00 6.44 0.08
N ALA A 24 11.59 5.63 -0.80
CA ALA A 24 12.01 4.27 -0.48
C ALA A 24 13.49 4.18 -0.02
N THR A 25 14.14 5.32 0.19
CA THR A 25 15.54 5.42 0.61
C THR A 25 15.63 6.17 1.94
N GLY A 26 16.53 5.73 2.82
CA GLY A 26 16.79 6.41 4.09
C GLY A 26 17.73 5.60 4.98
N THR A 27 18.14 6.20 6.09
CA THR A 27 19.02 5.57 7.09
C THR A 27 18.22 4.84 8.16
N GLY A 28 18.83 3.85 8.81
CA GLY A 28 18.21 3.12 9.93
C GLY A 28 17.66 1.77 9.50
N VAL A 29 16.56 1.33 10.11
CA VAL A 29 15.97 0.01 9.85
C VAL A 29 15.01 0.09 8.67
N VAL A 30 15.27 -0.71 7.64
CA VAL A 30 14.37 -0.86 6.49
C VAL A 30 13.37 -1.98 6.78
N LEU A 31 12.08 -1.64 6.82
CA LEU A 31 10.99 -2.61 6.86
C LEU A 31 10.63 -3.00 5.43
N ASP A 32 11.18 -4.12 4.97
CA ASP A 32 10.88 -4.69 3.65
C ASP A 32 9.63 -5.55 3.70
N PHE A 33 8.58 -5.13 3.00
CA PHE A 33 7.32 -5.84 2.92
C PHE A 33 7.27 -6.89 1.80
N THR A 34 8.22 -6.87 0.86
CA THR A 34 8.18 -7.66 -0.37
C THR A 34 8.36 -9.16 -0.16
N ARG A 35 9.02 -9.57 0.93
CA ARG A 35 9.34 -10.98 1.21
C ARG A 35 8.27 -11.71 2.02
N HIS A 36 7.73 -11.06 3.06
CA HIS A 36 6.90 -11.73 4.08
C HIS A 36 5.47 -11.17 4.20
N MET A 37 5.17 -10.05 3.54
CA MET A 37 3.85 -9.40 3.58
C MET A 37 3.38 -9.08 2.16
N ASN A 38 3.36 -10.09 1.29
CA ASN A 38 3.14 -9.94 -0.15
C ASN A 38 1.97 -10.76 -0.70
N ARG A 39 1.00 -11.13 0.14
CA ARG A 39 -0.13 -11.98 -0.25
C ARG A 39 -1.37 -11.19 -0.63
N LEU A 40 -2.11 -11.69 -1.61
CA LEU A 40 -3.54 -11.43 -1.79
C LEU A 40 -4.29 -12.29 -0.76
N LEU A 41 -5.02 -11.66 0.15
CA LEU A 41 -5.71 -12.33 1.25
C LEU A 41 -7.15 -12.70 0.89
N ALA A 42 -7.83 -11.85 0.11
CA ALA A 42 -9.17 -12.09 -0.41
C ALA A 42 -9.40 -11.31 -1.70
N LEU A 43 -10.19 -11.86 -2.61
CA LEU A 43 -10.70 -11.20 -3.81
C LEU A 43 -12.19 -11.51 -3.92
N ASP A 44 -13.02 -10.47 -3.98
CA ASP A 44 -14.46 -10.56 -4.17
C ASP A 44 -14.81 -9.92 -5.53
N PRO A 45 -15.09 -10.74 -6.56
CA PRO A 45 -15.45 -10.25 -7.88
C PRO A 45 -16.80 -9.51 -7.93
N GLU A 46 -17.76 -9.90 -7.09
CA GLU A 46 -19.10 -9.32 -7.07
C GLU A 46 -19.07 -7.93 -6.44
N ALA A 47 -18.44 -7.81 -5.27
CA ALA A 47 -18.22 -6.53 -4.60
C ALA A 47 -17.14 -5.67 -5.27
N ARG A 48 -16.35 -6.26 -6.17
CA ARG A 48 -15.20 -5.65 -6.85
C ARG A 48 -14.16 -5.12 -5.86
N THR A 49 -13.81 -5.94 -4.87
CA THR A 49 -12.84 -5.58 -3.83
C THR A 49 -11.78 -6.65 -3.64
N ALA A 50 -10.61 -6.24 -3.16
CA ALA A 50 -9.54 -7.14 -2.79
C ALA A 50 -8.92 -6.71 -1.47
N VAL A 51 -8.55 -7.68 -0.62
CA VAL A 51 -7.77 -7.45 0.60
C VAL A 51 -6.36 -7.95 0.33
N VAL A 52 -5.37 -7.07 0.43
CA VAL A 52 -3.98 -7.36 0.06
C VAL A 52 -3.02 -6.94 1.17
N GLN A 53 -1.88 -7.62 1.25
CA GLN A 53 -0.76 -7.18 2.06
C GLN A 53 0.08 -6.13 1.29
N PRO A 54 0.78 -5.20 1.98
CA PRO A 54 1.42 -4.04 1.37
C PRO A 54 2.56 -4.36 0.39
N GLY A 55 3.17 -5.54 0.50
CA GLY A 55 4.24 -6.02 -0.37
C GLY A 55 3.75 -6.74 -1.64
N LEU A 56 2.44 -6.88 -1.85
CA LEU A 56 1.92 -7.50 -3.07
C LEU A 56 2.25 -6.61 -4.27
N VAL A 57 2.82 -7.19 -5.33
CA VAL A 57 3.12 -6.49 -6.59
C VAL A 57 1.83 -6.26 -7.38
N LEU A 58 1.71 -5.10 -8.03
CA LEU A 58 0.50 -4.73 -8.78
C LEU A 58 0.08 -5.82 -9.79
N ASP A 59 1.00 -6.32 -10.60
CA ASP A 59 0.68 -7.35 -11.61
C ASP A 59 0.06 -8.62 -10.98
N ARG A 60 0.45 -8.99 -9.75
CA ARG A 60 -0.17 -10.15 -9.07
C ARG A 60 -1.64 -9.92 -8.74
N LEU A 61 -2.02 -8.68 -8.42
CA LEU A 61 -3.43 -8.32 -8.23
C LEU A 61 -4.16 -8.31 -9.58
N GLN A 62 -3.54 -7.77 -10.62
CA GLN A 62 -4.12 -7.74 -11.97
C GLN A 62 -4.36 -9.15 -12.50
N ASP A 63 -3.38 -10.05 -12.39
CA ASP A 63 -3.46 -11.44 -12.82
C ASP A 63 -4.61 -12.19 -12.12
N ALA A 64 -4.79 -11.94 -10.82
CA ALA A 64 -5.87 -12.55 -10.04
C ALA A 64 -7.25 -11.98 -10.40
N ALA A 65 -7.33 -10.69 -10.73
CA ALA A 65 -8.58 -10.01 -11.07
C ALA A 65 -9.03 -10.24 -12.53
N ALA A 66 -8.08 -10.48 -13.44
CA ALA A 66 -8.33 -10.60 -14.88
C ALA A 66 -9.35 -11.69 -15.27
N PRO A 67 -9.34 -12.91 -14.68
CA PRO A 67 -10.35 -13.93 -14.96
C PRO A 67 -11.80 -13.49 -14.66
N HIS A 68 -11.96 -12.47 -13.83
CA HIS A 68 -13.26 -11.91 -13.46
C HIS A 68 -13.64 -10.66 -14.27
N GLY A 69 -12.84 -10.30 -15.29
CA GLY A 69 -13.03 -9.07 -16.06
C GLY A 69 -12.77 -7.79 -15.24
N LEU A 70 -12.02 -7.90 -14.14
CA LEU A 70 -11.69 -6.80 -13.25
C LEU A 70 -10.22 -6.38 -13.40
N ARG A 71 -9.96 -5.11 -13.07
CA ARG A 71 -8.63 -4.51 -13.06
C ARG A 71 -8.54 -3.46 -11.96
N PHE A 72 -7.40 -3.38 -11.27
CA PHE A 72 -7.08 -2.23 -10.44
C PHE A 72 -6.63 -1.05 -11.32
N GLY A 73 -7.27 0.10 -11.14
CA GLY A 73 -7.20 1.24 -12.04
C GLY A 73 -5.80 1.79 -12.33
N PRO A 74 -5.04 2.20 -11.28
CA PRO A 74 -3.70 2.77 -11.45
C PRO A 74 -2.73 1.83 -12.17
N ASP A 75 -2.03 2.36 -13.17
CA ASP A 75 -1.12 1.63 -14.03
C ASP A 75 0.27 2.30 -14.16
N PRO A 76 1.02 2.45 -13.05
CA PRO A 76 2.36 3.02 -13.10
C PRO A 76 3.28 2.20 -14.03
N SER A 77 4.24 2.85 -14.69
CA SER A 77 5.23 2.20 -15.57
C SER A 77 6.10 1.13 -14.89
N THR A 78 6.02 1.04 -13.56
CA THR A 78 6.74 0.07 -12.74
C THR A 78 5.86 -1.06 -12.22
N HIS A 79 4.65 -1.24 -12.77
CA HIS A 79 3.62 -2.20 -12.38
C HIS A 79 4.14 -3.63 -12.08
N SER A 80 5.15 -4.09 -12.84
CA SER A 80 5.76 -5.41 -12.66
C SER A 80 6.58 -5.59 -11.38
N ARG A 81 6.82 -4.52 -10.60
CA ARG A 81 7.60 -4.56 -9.36
C ARG A 81 7.16 -3.56 -8.28
N CYS A 82 6.39 -2.52 -8.61
CA CYS A 82 5.81 -1.66 -7.58
C CYS A 82 4.79 -2.46 -6.75
N THR A 83 4.78 -2.23 -5.44
CA THR A 83 3.87 -2.92 -4.54
C THR A 83 2.71 -2.02 -4.15
N LEU A 84 1.56 -2.62 -3.82
CA LEU A 84 0.35 -1.87 -3.46
C LEU A 84 0.58 -0.92 -2.27
N GLY A 85 1.35 -1.33 -1.25
CA GLY A 85 1.71 -0.45 -0.14
C GLY A 85 2.59 0.74 -0.55
N GLY A 86 3.50 0.54 -1.52
CA GLY A 86 4.29 1.64 -2.08
C GLY A 86 3.43 2.59 -2.92
N MET A 87 2.49 2.04 -3.70
CA MET A 87 1.54 2.83 -4.47
C MET A 87 0.66 3.70 -3.57
N ILE A 88 0.21 3.16 -2.43
CA ILE A 88 -0.56 3.91 -1.42
C ILE A 88 0.29 5.04 -0.83
N GLY A 89 1.51 4.75 -0.40
CA GLY A 89 2.41 5.76 0.19
C GLY A 89 2.82 6.89 -0.76
N ASN A 90 2.86 6.61 -2.07
CA ASN A 90 3.17 7.59 -3.11
C ASN A 90 1.91 8.21 -3.75
N ASN A 91 0.70 7.78 -3.36
CA ASN A 91 -0.54 8.01 -4.12
C ASN A 91 -0.36 7.84 -5.63
N SER A 92 0.21 6.71 -6.06
CA SER A 92 0.60 6.48 -7.45
C SER A 92 -0.59 6.55 -8.41
N CYS A 93 -0.31 6.98 -9.62
CA CYS A 93 -1.21 6.97 -10.75
C CYS A 93 -0.47 6.42 -11.98
N GLY A 94 -1.12 6.42 -13.14
CA GLY A 94 -0.49 6.02 -14.39
C GLY A 94 -1.08 6.75 -15.60
N SER A 95 -0.71 6.29 -16.79
CA SER A 95 -1.06 6.92 -18.07
C SER A 95 -2.57 7.05 -18.27
N HIS A 96 -3.35 6.15 -17.66
CA HIS A 96 -4.82 6.16 -17.75
C HIS A 96 -5.50 6.74 -16.50
N SER A 97 -4.79 7.52 -15.68
CA SER A 97 -5.33 8.14 -14.47
C SER A 97 -6.54 9.04 -14.68
N VAL A 98 -6.69 9.64 -15.86
CA VAL A 98 -7.90 10.41 -16.22
C VAL A 98 -9.14 9.51 -16.25
N ALA A 99 -9.00 8.25 -16.66
CA ALA A 99 -10.09 7.29 -16.71
C ALA A 99 -10.28 6.52 -15.38
N TRP A 100 -9.19 6.28 -14.64
CA TRP A 100 -9.20 5.32 -13.52
C TRP A 100 -8.79 5.90 -12.17
N GLY A 101 -8.46 7.18 -12.10
CA GLY A 101 -8.04 7.85 -10.88
C GLY A 101 -6.62 7.47 -10.41
N THR A 102 -6.38 7.78 -9.14
CA THR A 102 -5.16 7.52 -8.39
C THR A 102 -5.32 6.30 -7.49
N THR A 103 -4.23 5.88 -6.83
CA THR A 103 -4.28 4.78 -5.88
C THR A 103 -5.22 5.08 -4.71
N ALA A 104 -5.25 6.32 -4.21
CA ALA A 104 -6.15 6.71 -3.13
C ALA A 104 -7.63 6.52 -3.49
N ASP A 105 -8.02 6.78 -4.75
CA ASP A 105 -9.41 6.62 -5.21
C ASP A 105 -9.90 5.17 -5.16
N GLY A 106 -8.98 4.20 -5.21
CA GLY A 106 -9.27 2.78 -5.10
C GLY A 106 -9.17 2.19 -3.69
N VAL A 107 -8.70 2.96 -2.70
CA VAL A 107 -8.48 2.46 -1.33
C VAL A 107 -9.74 2.68 -0.49
N ARG A 108 -10.36 1.58 -0.05
CA ARG A 108 -11.53 1.63 0.85
C ARG A 108 -11.15 1.59 2.31
N GLU A 109 -10.10 0.87 2.67
CA GLU A 109 -9.71 0.70 4.06
C GLU A 109 -8.24 0.33 4.20
N LEU A 110 -7.61 0.76 5.30
CA LEU A 110 -6.24 0.42 5.67
C LEU A 110 -6.18 -0.06 7.12
N SER A 111 -5.45 -1.15 7.36
CA SER A 111 -4.98 -1.53 8.70
C SER A 111 -3.56 -0.98 8.89
N VAL A 112 -3.41 -0.01 9.79
CA VAL A 112 -2.17 0.78 9.96
C VAL A 112 -1.61 0.58 11.36
N LEU A 113 -0.29 0.45 11.46
CA LEU A 113 0.45 0.55 12.71
C LEU A 113 1.28 1.85 12.67
N THR A 114 0.97 2.79 13.55
CA THR A 114 1.68 4.07 13.60
C THR A 114 3.07 3.91 14.21
N ALA A 115 3.95 4.90 14.01
CA ALA A 115 5.27 4.92 14.65
C ALA A 115 5.19 4.90 16.20
N ARG A 116 4.10 5.43 16.77
CA ARG A 116 3.82 5.38 18.22
C ARG A 116 3.37 4.00 18.70
N GLY A 117 3.09 3.06 17.79
CA GLY A 117 2.64 1.70 18.12
C GLY A 117 1.12 1.54 18.17
N GLN A 118 0.35 2.56 17.78
CA GLN A 118 -1.10 2.50 17.75
C GLN A 118 -1.58 1.75 16.50
N ARG A 119 -2.54 0.84 16.69
CA ARG A 119 -3.23 0.17 15.60
C ARG A 119 -4.46 0.97 15.21
N LEU A 120 -4.57 1.28 13.93
CA LEU A 120 -5.67 2.03 13.35
C LEU A 120 -6.32 1.21 12.23
N ARG A 121 -7.63 1.36 12.11
CA ARG A 121 -8.40 0.94 10.93
C ARG A 121 -8.97 2.21 10.32
N LEU A 122 -8.45 2.58 9.15
CA LEU A 122 -8.77 3.84 8.47
C LEU A 122 -9.64 3.54 7.26
N GLY A 123 -10.68 4.33 7.02
CA GLY A 123 -11.54 4.26 5.85
C GLY A 123 -12.08 5.65 5.47
N PRO A 124 -12.89 5.76 4.41
CA PRO A 124 -13.42 7.03 3.94
C PRO A 124 -14.44 7.66 4.88
N GLU A 125 -15.06 6.85 5.75
CA GLU A 125 -15.97 7.36 6.78
C GLU A 125 -15.17 8.00 7.92
N TRP A 126 -15.50 9.25 8.26
CA TRP A 126 -14.91 9.94 9.40
C TRP A 126 -15.38 9.30 10.70
N ALA A 127 -14.47 8.63 11.39
CA ALA A 127 -14.72 8.00 12.69
C ALA A 127 -14.28 8.86 13.89
N GLY A 128 -13.93 10.14 13.66
CA GLY A 128 -13.34 11.03 14.67
C GLY A 128 -11.83 11.21 14.51
N ALA A 129 -11.27 12.16 15.27
CA ALA A 129 -9.82 12.35 15.33
C ALA A 129 -9.18 11.14 16.02
N PRO A 130 -7.98 10.70 15.58
CA PRO A 130 -7.22 9.71 16.33
C PRO A 130 -6.99 10.17 17.76
N GLU A 131 -7.06 9.24 18.71
CA GLU A 131 -6.81 9.53 20.12
C GLU A 131 -5.41 10.17 20.30
N GLY A 132 -5.33 11.34 20.95
CA GLY A 132 -4.06 12.04 21.21
C GLY A 132 -3.51 12.87 20.04
N LEU A 133 -4.38 13.32 19.13
CA LEU A 133 -4.15 14.41 18.17
C LEU A 133 -4.69 15.73 18.70
#